data_AF-A0A9E2FNX8-F1
#
_entry.id   AF-A0A9E2FNX8-F1
#
_cell.length_a   1.000
_cell.length_b   1.000
_cell.length_c   1.000
_cell.angle_alpha   90.00
_cell.angle_beta   90.00
_cell.angle_gamma   90.00
#
_symmetry.space_group_name_H-M   'P 1'
#
loop_
_entity.id
_entity.type
_entity.pdbx_description
1 polymer ?
#
loop_
_entity_poly.entity_id
_entity_poly.type
_entity_poly.pdbx_seq_one_letter_code
_entity_poly.pdbx_strand_id
1 'polypeptide(L)'
;MSHEHYFIDVSAYDRVDVYRLIELLGITCPVAQHVFKKAFATGKRGHKDLRRDWQDIADSAARRLQMIDEDIAITERLTDALGGKAAFGQQNTIDCRTDAEKCASQLEAIGRRIMDSMTAAHQ
;
A
#
# COMPACT_ATOMS: atom_id res chain seq x y z
N MET A 1 6.02 17.39 14.37
CA MET A 1 4.54 17.38 14.52
C MET A 1 4.00 16.16 13.78
N SER A 2 3.18 15.32 14.40
CA SER A 2 2.86 13.96 13.92
C SER A 2 1.86 13.85 12.76
N HIS A 3 1.68 14.91 11.96
CA HIS A 3 0.62 14.97 10.92
C HIS A 3 1.12 15.45 9.56
N GLU A 4 2.45 15.54 9.37
CA GLU A 4 3.05 16.04 8.13
C GLU A 4 2.72 15.16 6.92
N HIS A 5 2.51 13.86 7.12
CA HIS A 5 2.16 12.88 6.09
C HIS A 5 0.78 13.07 5.44
N TYR A 6 -0.06 13.97 5.96
CA TYR A 6 -1.34 14.34 5.32
C TYR A 6 -1.24 15.55 4.40
N PHE A 7 -0.14 16.30 4.47
CA PHE A 7 0.08 17.46 3.61
C PHE A 7 0.76 17.03 2.32
N ILE A 8 0.29 17.59 1.22
CA ILE A 8 0.83 17.35 -0.12
C ILE A 8 1.13 18.72 -0.69
N ASP A 9 2.35 18.92 -1.18
CA ASP A 9 2.69 20.12 -1.91
C ASP A 9 1.97 20.14 -3.26
N VAL A 10 1.18 21.19 -3.47
CA VAL A 10 0.43 21.45 -4.69
C VAL A 10 0.77 22.81 -5.30
N SER A 11 1.82 23.47 -4.81
CA SER A 11 2.24 24.81 -5.23
C SER A 11 2.55 24.93 -6.72
N ALA A 12 2.90 23.81 -7.37
CA ALA A 12 3.14 23.73 -8.81
C ALA A 12 1.86 23.71 -9.68
N TYR A 13 0.67 23.65 -9.08
CA TYR A 13 -0.60 23.49 -9.81
C TYR A 13 -1.61 24.61 -9.47
N ASP A 14 -2.20 25.21 -10.51
CA ASP A 14 -3.29 26.17 -10.33
C ASP A 14 -4.57 25.50 -9.80
N ARG A 15 -4.80 24.24 -10.18
CA ARG A 15 -5.94 23.42 -9.77
C ARG A 15 -5.53 21.96 -9.69
N VAL A 16 -6.10 21.25 -8.72
CA VAL A 16 -5.90 19.82 -8.51
C VAL A 16 -7.25 19.12 -8.55
N ASP A 17 -7.39 18.15 -9.45
CA ASP A 17 -8.56 17.26 -9.49
C ASP A 17 -8.31 15.98 -8.68
N VAL A 18 -9.34 15.15 -8.55
CA VAL A 18 -9.28 13.90 -7.78
C VAL A 18 -8.25 12.91 -8.35
N TYR A 19 -7.99 12.92 -9.65
CA TYR A 19 -7.04 12.00 -10.28
C TYR A 19 -5.60 12.45 -10.02
N ARG A 20 -5.32 13.75 -10.13
CA ARG A 20 -4.03 14.33 -9.75
C ARG A 20 -3.74 14.09 -8.27
N LEU A 21 -4.75 14.19 -7.41
CA LEU A 21 -4.61 13.89 -5.99
C LEU A 21 -4.29 12.42 -5.72
N ILE A 22 -4.92 11.49 -6.46
CA ILE A 22 -4.61 10.05 -6.42
C ILE A 22 -3.15 9.80 -6.81
N GLU A 23 -2.66 10.46 -7.86
CA GLU A 23 -1.27 10.36 -8.31
C GLU A 23 -0.28 10.94 -7.28
N LEU A 24 -0.56 12.13 -6.74
CA LEU A 24 0.31 12.77 -5.73
C LEU A 24 0.35 11.97 -4.41
N LEU A 25 -0.77 11.36 -4.03
CA LEU A 25 -0.83 10.42 -2.90
C LEU A 25 -0.21 9.05 -3.24
N GLY A 26 0.06 8.78 -4.52
CA GLY A 26 0.59 7.53 -5.07
C GLY A 26 -0.35 6.33 -4.94
N ILE A 27 -1.66 6.51 -4.81
CA ILE A 27 -2.58 5.40 -4.55
C ILE A 27 -2.60 4.47 -5.78
N THR A 28 -1.95 3.31 -5.68
CA THR A 28 -1.78 2.35 -6.80
C THR A 28 -2.87 1.30 -6.86
N CYS A 29 -3.48 0.94 -5.72
CA CYS A 29 -4.52 -0.08 -5.66
C CYS A 29 -5.79 0.39 -6.38
N PRO A 30 -6.27 -0.29 -7.45
CA PRO A 30 -7.46 0.13 -8.18
C PRO A 30 -8.70 0.28 -7.30
N VAL A 31 -8.90 -0.64 -6.36
CA VAL A 31 -10.05 -0.57 -5.44
C VAL A 31 -9.95 0.64 -4.50
N ALA A 32 -8.75 0.95 -3.98
CA ALA A 32 -8.53 2.13 -3.16
C ALA A 32 -8.78 3.43 -3.94
N GLN A 33 -8.39 3.49 -5.23
CA GLN A 33 -8.72 4.63 -6.10
C GLN A 33 -10.24 4.79 -6.26
N HIS A 34 -10.98 3.70 -6.45
CA HIS A 34 -12.44 3.73 -6.55
C HIS A 34 -13.10 4.19 -5.24
N VAL A 35 -12.65 3.68 -4.10
CA VAL A 35 -13.12 4.08 -2.77
C VAL A 35 -12.85 5.56 -2.54
N PHE A 36 -11.62 6.02 -2.80
CA PHE A 36 -11.22 7.42 -2.65
C PHE A 36 -12.09 8.35 -3.50
N LYS A 37 -12.28 8.03 -4.78
CA LYS A 37 -13.12 8.83 -5.69
C LYS A 37 -14.59 8.91 -5.22
N LYS A 38 -15.14 7.83 -4.69
CA LYS A 38 -16.52 7.81 -4.15
C LYS A 38 -16.62 8.63 -2.86
N ALA A 39 -15.68 8.46 -1.93
CA ALA A 39 -15.62 9.23 -0.69
C ALA A 39 -15.48 10.73 -0.95
N PHE A 40 -14.61 11.12 -1.89
CA PHE A 40 -14.38 12.52 -2.26
C PHE A 40 -15.64 13.23 -2.81
N ALA A 41 -16.51 12.48 -3.49
CA ALA A 41 -17.72 12.99 -4.14
C ALA A 41 -19.02 12.72 -3.35
N THR A 42 -18.92 12.20 -2.13
CA THR A 42 -20.08 11.85 -1.30
C THR A 42 -20.96 13.07 -1.02
N GLY A 43 -22.27 12.95 -1.24
CA GLY A 43 -23.23 14.03 -1.04
C GLY A 43 -23.17 15.15 -2.08
N LYS A 44 -22.26 15.08 -3.07
CA LYS A 44 -22.14 16.02 -4.19
C LYS A 44 -22.72 15.47 -5.49
N ARG A 45 -23.10 14.19 -5.50
CA ARG A 45 -23.71 13.53 -6.67
C ARG A 45 -25.23 13.71 -6.61
N GLY A 46 -25.74 14.71 -7.33
CA GLY A 46 -27.17 15.07 -7.36
C GLY A 46 -28.16 13.99 -7.82
N HIS A 47 -27.69 12.76 -8.12
CA HIS A 47 -28.53 11.63 -8.54
C HIS A 47 -28.69 10.53 -7.48
N LYS A 48 -27.98 10.60 -6.34
CA LYS A 48 -27.99 9.55 -5.32
C LYS A 48 -28.18 10.10 -3.92
N ASP A 49 -28.88 9.34 -3.08
CA ASP A 49 -29.00 9.61 -1.66
C ASP A 49 -27.65 9.42 -0.95
N LEU A 50 -27.40 10.23 0.09
CA LEU A 50 -26.19 10.14 0.90
C LEU A 50 -25.93 8.73 1.45
N ARG A 51 -27.00 8.04 1.88
CA ARG A 51 -26.92 6.64 2.33
C ARG A 51 -26.41 5.71 1.23
N ARG A 52 -26.82 5.94 -0.03
CA ARG A 52 -26.41 5.13 -1.17
C ARG A 52 -24.94 5.37 -1.51
N ASP A 53 -24.44 6.60 -1.38
CA ASP A 53 -23.01 6.89 -1.56
C ASP A 53 -22.15 6.12 -0.55
N TRP A 54 -22.54 6.12 0.73
CA TRP A 54 -21.85 5.35 1.77
C TRP A 54 -21.91 3.84 1.54
N GLN A 55 -23.05 3.32 1.07
CA GLN A 55 -23.17 1.91 0.70
C GLN A 55 -22.24 1.55 -0.46
N ASP A 56 -22.19 2.39 -1.51
CA ASP A 56 -21.31 2.16 -2.65
C ASP A 56 -19.82 2.16 -2.26
N ILE A 57 -19.44 2.94 -1.23
CA ILE A 57 -18.08 2.93 -0.66
C ILE A 57 -17.83 1.61 0.09
N ALA A 58 -18.75 1.24 0.98
CA ALA A 58 -18.66 0.01 1.76
C ALA A 58 -18.55 -1.24 0.87
N ASP A 59 -19.36 -1.31 -0.20
CA ASP A 59 -19.35 -2.44 -1.14
C ASP A 59 -17.99 -2.58 -1.85
N SER A 60 -17.38 -1.45 -2.23
CA SER A 60 -16.05 -1.46 -2.85
C SER A 60 -14.96 -1.89 -1.85
N ALA A 61 -15.03 -1.45 -0.60
CA ALA A 61 -14.10 -1.88 0.43
C ALA A 61 -14.27 -3.37 0.77
N ALA A 62 -15.50 -3.85 0.90
CA ALA A 62 -15.81 -5.26 1.14
C ALA A 62 -15.27 -6.16 0.03
N ARG A 63 -15.40 -5.75 -1.24
CA ARG A 63 -14.80 -6.48 -2.36
C ARG A 63 -13.27 -6.62 -2.23
N ARG A 64 -12.57 -5.59 -1.75
CA ARG A 64 -11.11 -5.68 -1.54
C ARG A 64 -10.75 -6.70 -0.47
N LEU A 65 -11.52 -6.76 0.62
CA LEU A 65 -11.30 -7.77 1.67
C LEU A 65 -11.47 -9.19 1.10
N GLN A 66 -12.52 -9.41 0.30
CA GLN A 66 -12.72 -10.69 -0.39
C GLN A 66 -11.53 -11.07 -1.30
N MET A 67 -10.94 -10.12 -2.04
CA MET A 67 -9.74 -10.37 -2.86
C MET A 67 -8.55 -10.81 -2.00
N ILE A 68 -8.38 -10.20 -0.82
CA ILE A 68 -7.30 -10.55 0.11
C ILE A 68 -7.51 -11.98 0.63
N ASP A 69 -8.73 -12.33 0.99
CA ASP A 69 -9.07 -13.69 1.43
C ASP A 69 -8.86 -14.73 0.30
N GLU A 70 -9.22 -14.38 -0.95
CA GLU A 70 -8.94 -15.18 -2.15
C GLU A 70 -7.42 -15.43 -2.32
N ASP A 71 -6.60 -14.38 -2.25
CA ASP A 71 -5.14 -14.44 -2.41
C ASP A 71 -4.46 -15.27 -1.30
N ILE A 72 -4.92 -15.13 -0.05
CA ILE A 72 -4.45 -15.92 1.10
C ILE A 72 -4.76 -17.40 0.85
N ALA A 73 -6.00 -17.73 0.51
CA ALA A 73 -6.40 -19.11 0.28
C ALA A 73 -5.62 -19.76 -0.88
N ILE A 74 -5.31 -19.00 -1.93
CA ILE A 74 -4.45 -19.47 -3.03
C ILE A 74 -3.02 -19.73 -2.53
N THR A 75 -2.47 -18.79 -1.76
CA THR A 75 -1.10 -18.88 -1.24
C THR A 75 -0.93 -20.11 -0.32
N GLU A 76 -1.91 -20.38 0.55
CA GLU A 76 -1.92 -21.57 1.42
C GLU A 76 -1.91 -22.85 0.59
N ARG A 77 -2.81 -22.97 -0.40
CA ARG A 77 -2.86 -24.15 -1.29
C ARG A 77 -1.55 -24.38 -2.04
N LEU A 78 -0.94 -23.30 -2.53
CA LEU A 78 0.36 -23.39 -3.23
C LEU A 78 1.47 -23.80 -2.27
N THR A 79 1.48 -23.28 -1.06
CA THR A 79 2.48 -23.63 -0.03
C THR A 79 2.39 -25.11 0.36
N ASP A 80 1.17 -25.64 0.49
CA ASP A 80 0.93 -27.05 0.77
C ASP A 80 1.38 -27.95 -0.39
N ALA A 81 1.05 -27.55 -1.63
CA ALA A 81 1.45 -28.29 -2.84
C ALA A 81 2.98 -28.33 -3.02
N LEU A 82 3.70 -27.31 -2.56
CA LEU A 82 5.16 -27.22 -2.63
C LEU A 82 5.88 -27.89 -1.43
N GLY A 83 5.15 -28.53 -0.50
CA GLY A 83 5.74 -29.39 0.53
C GLY A 83 6.08 -28.72 1.87
N GLY A 84 5.49 -27.57 2.18
CA GLY A 84 5.47 -27.03 3.55
C GLY A 84 6.66 -26.16 3.97
N LYS A 85 6.33 -25.15 4.80
CA LYS A 85 7.10 -23.94 5.14
C LYS A 85 8.55 -24.20 5.57
N ALA A 86 9.52 -23.90 4.70
CA ALA A 86 10.73 -23.25 5.20
C ALA A 86 10.29 -21.90 5.79
N ALA A 87 10.54 -21.70 7.08
CA ALA A 87 10.11 -20.55 7.86
C ALA A 87 10.64 -19.22 7.29
N PHE A 88 10.00 -18.70 6.24
CA PHE A 88 10.22 -17.33 5.82
C PHE A 88 9.40 -16.46 6.76
N GLY A 89 10.12 -15.78 7.67
CA GLY A 89 9.57 -15.05 8.80
C GLY A 89 8.40 -14.15 8.42
N GLN A 90 7.37 -14.14 9.26
CA GLN A 90 6.18 -13.31 9.12
C GLN A 90 6.57 -11.84 8.93
N GLN A 91 6.53 -11.35 7.71
CA GLN A 91 6.34 -9.94 7.41
C GLN A 91 4.90 -9.75 6.94
N ASN A 92 3.99 -9.75 7.91
CA ASN A 92 2.64 -9.26 7.70
C ASN A 92 2.69 -7.73 7.57
N THR A 93 3.02 -7.24 6.38
CA THR A 93 2.60 -5.91 5.92
C THR A 93 2.61 -5.94 4.40
N ILE A 94 1.46 -6.27 3.79
CA ILE A 94 1.25 -6.05 2.34
C ILE A 94 1.14 -4.53 2.16
N ASP A 95 2.27 -3.85 2.20
CA ASP A 95 2.41 -2.47 1.81
C ASP A 95 3.39 -2.42 0.65
N CYS A 96 2.83 -2.29 -0.56
CA CYS A 96 3.51 -2.31 -1.85
C CYS A 96 4.63 -1.25 -2.01
N ARG A 97 4.79 -0.33 -1.06
CA ARG A 97 5.86 0.67 -1.04
C ARG A 97 7.00 0.29 -0.11
N THR A 98 6.70 -0.24 1.08
CA THR A 98 7.73 -0.44 2.09
C THR A 98 8.62 -1.64 1.82
N ASP A 99 8.19 -2.64 1.04
CA ASP A 99 9.03 -3.80 0.76
C ASP A 99 10.21 -3.50 -0.17
N ALA A 100 10.04 -2.60 -1.15
CA ALA A 100 11.13 -2.18 -2.04
C ALA A 100 12.16 -1.30 -1.29
N GLU A 101 11.68 -0.38 -0.45
CA GLU A 101 12.53 0.52 0.35
C GLU A 101 13.25 -0.21 1.50
N LYS A 102 12.57 -1.17 2.15
CA LYS A 102 13.17 -2.04 3.17
C LYS A 102 14.23 -2.97 2.58
N CYS A 103 14.01 -3.51 1.38
CA CYS A 103 14.98 -4.37 0.72
C CYS A 103 16.26 -3.59 0.35
N ALA A 104 16.12 -2.37 -0.18
CA ALA A 104 17.26 -1.51 -0.49
C ALA A 104 18.07 -1.14 0.77
N SER A 105 17.40 -0.71 1.84
CA SER A 105 18.07 -0.36 3.10
C SER A 105 18.74 -1.54 3.81
N GLN A 106 18.16 -2.74 3.73
CA GLN A 106 18.77 -3.96 4.27
C GLN A 106 20.05 -4.36 3.51
N LEU A 107 20.06 -4.25 2.18
CA LEU A 107 21.24 -4.53 1.37
C LEU A 107 22.38 -3.54 1.65
N GLU A 108 22.09 -2.26 1.83
CA GLU A 108 23.10 -1.27 2.24
C GLU A 108 23.67 -1.54 3.63
N ALA A 109 22.82 -1.97 4.58
CA ALA A 109 23.26 -2.30 5.94
C ALA A 109 24.16 -3.54 5.97
N ILE A 110 23.85 -4.55 5.15
CA ILE A 110 24.71 -5.73 4.96
C ILE A 110 26.03 -5.33 4.32
N GLY A 111 26.01 -4.49 3.28
CA GLY A 111 27.22 -4.00 2.62
C GLY A 111 28.16 -3.23 3.56
N ARG A 112 27.61 -2.35 4.41
CA ARG A 112 28.39 -1.65 5.45
C ARG A 112 29.04 -2.62 6.44
N ARG A 113 28.31 -3.61 6.93
CA ARG A 113 28.86 -4.63 7.86
C ARG A 113 30.00 -5.45 7.25
N ILE A 114 29.90 -5.79 5.97
CA ILE A 114 30.96 -6.51 5.25
C ILE A 114 32.22 -5.63 5.13
N MET A 115 32.07 -4.35 4.79
CA MET A 115 33.20 -3.42 4.72
C MET A 115 33.86 -3.19 6.08
N ASP A 116 33.05 -3.05 7.14
CA ASP A 116 33.57 -2.89 8.51
C ASP A 116 34.35 -4.13 8.97
N SER A 117 33.86 -5.34 8.64
CA SER A 117 34.59 -6.58 8.99
C SER A 117 35.89 -6.75 8.20
N MET A 118 35.92 -6.32 6.93
CA MET A 118 37.14 -6.36 6.10
C MET A 118 38.20 -5.37 6.58
N THR A 119 37.76 -4.21 7.10
CA THR A 119 38.64 -3.17 7.64
C THR A 119 39.20 -3.57 9.01
N ALA A 120 38.40 -4.24 9.85
CA ALA A 120 38.83 -4.77 11.14
C ALA A 120 39.81 -5.96 11.03
N ALA A 121 39.85 -6.67 9.90
CA ALA A 121 40.78 -7.78 9.67
C ALA A 121 42.20 -7.34 9.24
N HIS A 122 42.42 -6.03 9.04
CA HIS A 122 43.71 -5.45 8.62
C HIS A 122 44.38 -4.57 9.68
N GLN A 123 43.96 -4.66 10.94
CA GLN A 123 44.65 -4.08 12.12
C GLN A 123 45.14 -5.21 13.03
#